data_AF-A0AA37WW23-F1
#
_entry.id   AF-A0AA37WW23-F1
#
_cell.length_a   1.000
_cell.length_b   1.000
_cell.length_c   1.000
_cell.angle_alpha   90.00
_cell.angle_beta   90.00
_cell.angle_gamma   90.00
#
_symmetry.space_group_name_H-M   'P 1'
#
loop_
_entity.id
_entity.type
_entity.pdbx_description
1 polymer ?
#
loop_
_entity_poly.entity_id
_entity_poly.type
_entity_poly.pdbx_seq_one_letter_code
_entity_poly.pdbx_strand_id
1 'polypeptide(L)' 'MNEKIQKYGVQPVSRPKIRATKKLDLSGAYGQQIVRSETKLVIRTHKNTFTKLADM' A
#
# COMPACT_ATOMS: atom_id res chain seq x y z
N MET A 1 22.14 15.10 -11.26
CA MET A 1 23.15 14.34 -12.03
C MET A 1 24.20 13.89 -11.02
N ASN A 2 24.56 12.60 -10.95
CA ASN A 2 25.43 12.10 -9.87
C ASN A 2 26.91 12.16 -10.30
N GLU A 3 27.61 13.23 -9.94
CA GLU A 3 29.01 13.50 -10.35
C GLU A 3 30.00 12.41 -9.91
N LYS A 4 29.70 11.71 -8.81
CA LYS A 4 30.51 10.61 -8.27
C LYS A 4 30.68 9.43 -9.22
N ILE A 5 29.75 9.22 -10.15
CA ILE A 5 29.73 8.08 -11.07
C ILE A 5 30.70 8.28 -12.25
N GLN A 6 31.01 9.54 -12.61
CA GLN A 6 31.91 9.85 -13.73
C GLN A 6 33.35 9.40 -13.48
N LYS A 7 33.80 9.39 -12.21
CA LYS A 7 35.14 8.91 -11.81
C LYS A 7 35.39 7.44 -12.18
N TYR A 8 34.32 6.67 -12.39
CA TYR A 8 34.39 5.25 -12.75
C TYR A 8 34.23 4.99 -14.26
N GLY A 9 34.35 6.03 -15.11
CA GLY A 9 34.25 5.90 -16.57
C GLY A 9 32.82 5.70 -17.11
N VAL A 10 31.80 5.86 -16.25
CA VAL A 10 30.40 5.65 -16.63
C VAL A 10 29.74 6.99 -16.95
N GLN A 11 29.17 7.10 -18.15
CA GLN A 11 28.46 8.30 -18.61
C GLN A 11 27.05 8.37 -17.98
N PRO A 12 26.71 9.42 -17.21
CA PRO A 12 25.41 9.54 -16.58
C PRO A 12 24.35 9.96 -17.61
N VAL A 13 23.49 9.02 -18.00
CA VAL A 13 22.33 9.28 -18.86
C VAL A 13 21.17 9.84 -18.01
N SER A 14 20.55 10.93 -18.47
CA SER A 14 19.33 11.45 -17.85
C SER A 14 18.17 10.48 -18.08
N ARG A 15 17.70 9.84 -17.00
CA ARG A 15 16.54 8.94 -17.04
C ARG A 15 15.31 9.65 -16.49
N PRO A 16 14.13 9.48 -17.10
CA PRO A 16 12.90 10.02 -16.54
C PRO A 16 12.64 9.40 -15.16
N LYS A 17 12.27 10.24 -14.20
CA LYS A 17 11.95 9.79 -12.84
C LYS A 17 10.57 9.15 -12.84
N ILE A 18 10.53 7.82 -12.89
CA ILE A 18 9.28 7.06 -12.77
C ILE A 18 8.79 7.20 -11.32
N ARG A 19 7.65 7.86 -11.13
CA ARG A 19 6.99 7.94 -9.82
C ARG A 19 6.25 6.63 -9.57
N ALA A 20 6.51 5.98 -8.45
CA ALA A 20 5.71 4.83 -8.04
C ALA A 20 4.28 5.29 -7.76
N THR A 21 3.32 4.86 -8.58
CA THR A 21 1.91 5.07 -8.33
C THR A 21 1.39 3.94 -7.45
N LYS A 22 1.11 4.24 -6.19
CA LYS A 22 0.40 3.30 -5.31
C LYS A 22 -1.09 3.41 -5.64
N LYS A 23 -1.60 2.52 -6.49
CA LYS A 23 -3.03 2.38 -6.75
C LYS A 23 -3.54 1.15 -6.01
N LEU A 24 -4.43 1.35 -5.04
CA LEU A 24 -5.16 0.26 -4.38
C LEU A 24 -6.51 0.13 -5.06
N ASP A 25 -6.77 -1.02 -5.69
CA ASP A 25 -8.06 -1.35 -6.28
C ASP A 25 -8.73 -2.43 -5.45
N LEU A 26 -9.88 -2.10 -4.87
CA LEU A 26 -10.65 -2.98 -4.00
C LEU A 26 -11.78 -3.73 -4.72
N SER A 27 -11.99 -3.45 -6.01
CA SER A 27 -13.12 -4.02 -6.78
C SER A 27 -12.93 -5.50 -7.15
N GLY A 28 -11.69 -5.92 -7.37
CA GLY A 28 -11.35 -7.29 -7.75
C GLY A 28 -11.39 -8.30 -6.60
N ALA A 29 -11.24 -9.59 -6.93
CA ALA A 29 -11.27 -10.69 -5.95
C ALA A 29 -10.20 -10.53 -4.85
N TYR A 30 -9.02 -10.03 -5.21
CA TYR A 30 -7.95 -9.70 -4.26
C TYR A 30 -8.34 -8.56 -3.31
N GLY A 31 -8.99 -7.52 -3.84
CA GLY A 31 -9.54 -6.42 -3.05
C GLY A 31 -10.58 -6.89 -2.04
N GLN A 32 -11.48 -7.78 -2.46
CA GLN A 32 -12.46 -8.40 -1.57
C GLN A 32 -11.80 -9.23 -0.46
N GLN A 33 -10.70 -9.93 -0.76
CA GLN A 33 -9.95 -10.67 0.25
C GLN A 33 -9.33 -9.73 1.29
N ILE A 34 -8.72 -8.62 0.86
CA ILE A 34 -8.17 -7.60 1.77
C ILE A 34 -9.26 -7.07 2.69
N VAL A 35 -10.40 -6.65 2.13
CA VAL A 35 -11.50 -6.13 2.93
C VAL A 35 -11.94 -7.17 3.96
N ARG A 36 -12.14 -8.43 3.54
CA ARG A 36 -12.55 -9.51 4.45
C ARG A 36 -11.53 -9.79 5.55
N SER A 37 -10.23 -9.78 5.26
CA SER A 37 -9.20 -10.03 6.27
C SER A 37 -9.13 -8.90 7.29
N GLU A 38 -9.13 -7.65 6.83
CA GLU A 38 -9.09 -6.48 7.69
C GLU A 38 -10.35 -6.36 8.55
N THR A 39 -11.53 -6.55 7.96
CA THR A 39 -12.80 -6.52 8.71
C THR A 39 -12.82 -7.59 9.81
N LYS A 40 -12.36 -8.82 9.53
CA LYS A 40 -12.27 -9.87 10.55
C LYS A 40 -11.31 -9.51 11.68
N LEU A 41 -10.18 -8.89 11.36
CA LEU A 41 -9.21 -8.44 12.36
C LEU A 41 -9.84 -7.39 13.27
N VAL A 42 -10.44 -6.35 12.68
CA VAL A 42 -11.06 -5.24 13.41
C VAL A 42 -12.19 -5.72 14.35
N ILE A 43 -13.05 -6.63 13.89
CA ILE A 43 -14.12 -7.21 14.71
C ILE A 43 -13.56 -7.96 15.92
N ARG A 44 -12.47 -8.71 15.73
CA ARG A 44 -11.81 -9.45 16.83
C ARG A 44 -11.20 -8.49 17.85
N THR A 45 -10.52 -7.45 17.38
CA THR A 45 -9.85 -6.48 18.24
C THR A 45 -10.85 -5.66 19.07
N HIS A 46 -11.99 -5.29 18.48
CA HIS A 46 -12.96 -4.37 19.11
C HIS A 46 -14.32 -5.01 19.39
N LYS A 47 -14.33 -6.26 19.86
CA LYS A 47 -15.56 -7.04 20.08
C LYS A 47 -16.63 -6.27 20.89
N ASN A 48 -16.24 -5.67 22.02
CA ASN A 48 -17.18 -4.96 22.91
C ASN A 48 -17.79 -3.70 22.29
N THR A 49 -17.06 -3.05 21.38
CA THR A 49 -17.55 -1.86 20.67
C THR A 49 -18.59 -2.28 19.63
N PHE A 50 -18.31 -3.34 18.89
CA PHE A 50 -19.25 -3.87 17.89
C PHE A 50 -20.49 -4.51 18.52
N THR A 51 -20.39 -5.15 19.69
CA THR A 51 -21.58 -5.63 20.40
C THR A 51 -22.47 -4.46 20.83
N LYS A 52 -21.90 -3.40 21.41
CA LYS A 52 -22.66 -2.20 21.78
C LYS A 52 -23.31 -1.50 20.59
N LEU A 53 -22.64 -1.48 19.43
CA LEU A 53 -23.20 -0.92 18.19
C LEU A 53 -24.32 -1.78 17.61
N ALA A 54 -24.27 -3.11 17.81
CA ALA A 54 -25.33 -4.01 17.35
C ALA A 54 -26.59 -3.92 18.22
N ASP A 55 -26.43 -3.52 19.48
CA ASP A 55 -27.53 -3.35 20.45
C ASP A 55 -28.16 -1.94 20.43
N MET A 56 -27.63 -1.00 19.62
CA MET A 56 -28.18 0.35 19.40
C MET A 56 -29.23 0.37 18.29
#